data_AF-A0A3A6EHN6-F1
#
_entry.id   AF-A0A3A6EHN6-F1
#
_cell.length_a   1.000
_cell.length_b   1.000
_cell.length_c   1.000
_cell.angle_alpha   90.00
_cell.angle_beta   90.00
_cell.angle_gamma   90.00
#
_symmetry.space_group_name_H-M   'P 1'
#
loop_
_entity.id
_entity.type
_entity.pdbx_description
1 polymer ?
#
loop_
_entity_poly.entity_id
_entity_poly.type
_entity_poly.pdbx_seq_one_letter_code
_entity_poly.pdbx_strand_id
1 'polypeptide(L)'
;MKKNRLSLSNTHVPDKVYAYMIQSHHMLYELLNCEKGDSVSVEVFDDVGVEHPDGSRDAIQLKSALSNRNPVSNKAIDLWKTMYNWMLSAETGELDPENTKYETMKKSL
;
A
#
# COMPACT_ATOMS: atom_id res chain seq x y z
N MET A 1 -4.70 53.67 -7.80
CA MET A 1 -5.23 52.32 -8.14
C MET A 1 -4.31 51.27 -7.52
N LYS A 2 -4.81 50.41 -6.61
CA LYS A 2 -4.02 49.30 -6.03
C LYS A 2 -4.11 48.09 -6.97
N LYS A 3 -2.97 47.57 -7.42
CA LYS A 3 -2.90 46.29 -8.16
C LYS A 3 -3.20 45.15 -7.17
N ASN A 4 -4.34 44.49 -7.32
CA ASN A 4 -4.58 43.20 -6.67
C ASN A 4 -3.63 42.18 -7.30
N ARG A 5 -2.65 41.69 -6.53
CA ARG A 5 -1.89 40.48 -6.89
C ARG A 5 -2.83 39.31 -6.67
N LEU A 6 -3.27 38.67 -7.75
CA LEU A 6 -3.90 37.36 -7.66
C LEU A 6 -2.85 36.40 -7.08
N SER A 7 -3.05 35.93 -5.85
CA SER A 7 -2.27 34.81 -5.33
C SER A 7 -2.72 33.56 -6.07
N LEU A 8 -2.01 33.18 -7.12
CA LEU A 8 -2.08 31.83 -7.65
C LEU A 8 -1.53 30.92 -6.56
N SER A 9 -2.42 30.34 -5.74
CA SER A 9 -2.02 29.31 -4.79
C SER A 9 -1.41 28.18 -5.60
N ASN A 10 -0.17 27.80 -5.32
CA ASN A 10 0.42 26.58 -5.87
C ASN A 10 -0.48 25.40 -5.47
N THR A 11 -1.30 24.92 -6.40
CA THR A 11 -2.14 23.72 -6.25
C THR A 11 -1.34 22.44 -6.38
N HIS A 12 -0.07 22.54 -6.78
CA HIS A 12 0.83 21.42 -6.91
C HIS A 12 1.43 21.06 -5.55
N VAL A 13 1.05 19.90 -5.03
CA VAL A 13 1.61 19.31 -3.81
C VAL A 13 2.29 18.01 -4.22
N PRO A 14 3.61 17.99 -4.47
CA PRO A 14 4.34 16.83 -5.00
C PRO A 14 4.08 15.53 -4.22
N ASP A 15 4.01 15.64 -2.89
CA ASP A 15 3.75 14.52 -1.96
C ASP A 15 2.42 13.83 -2.24
N LYS A 16 1.42 14.56 -2.77
CA LYS A 16 0.12 14.00 -3.12
C LYS A 16 0.21 13.12 -4.34
N VAL A 17 0.92 13.55 -5.38
CA VAL A 17 1.08 12.74 -6.60
C VAL A 17 1.78 11.43 -6.28
N TYR A 18 2.84 11.47 -5.46
CA TYR A 18 3.52 10.25 -5.04
C TYR A 18 2.62 9.33 -4.21
N ALA A 19 1.85 9.88 -3.28
CA ALA A 19 0.90 9.09 -2.49
C ALA A 19 -0.12 8.35 -3.37
N TYR A 20 -0.54 8.94 -4.50
CA TYR A 20 -1.40 8.26 -5.49
C TYR A 20 -0.66 7.21 -6.32
N MET A 21 0.64 7.39 -6.59
CA MET A 21 1.40 6.48 -7.45
C MET A 21 2.11 5.34 -6.70
N ILE A 22 2.15 5.36 -5.37
CA ILE A 22 2.94 4.41 -4.58
C ILE A 22 2.57 2.95 -4.86
N GLN A 23 1.27 2.65 -5.02
CA GLN A 23 0.77 1.31 -5.35
C GLN A 23 1.25 0.87 -6.73
N SER A 24 1.08 1.71 -7.76
CA SER A 24 1.55 1.40 -9.11
C SER A 24 3.07 1.23 -9.19
N HIS A 25 3.84 2.02 -8.43
CA HIS A 25 5.29 1.85 -8.34
C HIS A 25 5.69 0.54 -7.67
N HIS A 26 4.97 0.15 -6.62
CA HIS A 26 5.29 -1.10 -5.94
C HIS A 26 4.84 -2.32 -6.74
N MET A 27 3.68 -2.26 -7.40
CA MET A 27 3.27 -3.25 -8.39
C MET A 27 4.34 -3.46 -9.46
N LEU A 28 4.92 -2.38 -10.01
CA LEU A 28 6.03 -2.50 -10.96
C LEU A 28 7.26 -3.15 -10.33
N TYR A 29 7.58 -2.83 -9.07
CA TYR A 29 8.66 -3.48 -8.35
C TYR A 29 8.42 -5.00 -8.20
N GLU A 30 7.21 -5.42 -7.82
CA GLU A 30 6.87 -6.84 -7.73
C GLU A 30 6.98 -7.51 -9.11
N LEU A 31 6.41 -6.91 -10.16
CA LEU A 31 6.49 -7.43 -11.53
C LEU A 31 7.93 -7.64 -12.04
N LEU A 32 8.88 -6.81 -11.60
CA LEU A 32 10.29 -6.95 -11.95
C LEU A 32 10.99 -8.10 -11.21
N ASN A 33 10.45 -8.55 -10.08
CA ASN A 33 11.00 -9.61 -9.24
C ASN A 33 10.19 -10.92 -9.31
N CYS A 34 9.00 -10.90 -9.89
CA CYS A 34 8.15 -12.06 -10.09
C CYS A 34 8.81 -13.16 -10.95
N GLU A 35 8.44 -14.40 -10.65
CA GLU A 35 8.76 -15.54 -11.48
C GLU A 35 7.72 -15.73 -12.59
N LYS A 36 8.03 -16.63 -13.53
CA LYS A 36 7.13 -16.94 -14.63
C LYS A 36 5.86 -17.59 -14.09
N GLY A 37 4.72 -16.94 -14.34
CA GLY A 37 3.40 -17.44 -13.97
C GLY A 37 2.79 -16.69 -12.79
N ASP A 38 3.58 -15.89 -12.09
CA ASP A 38 3.05 -14.97 -11.09
C ASP A 38 2.16 -13.90 -11.74
N SER A 39 1.18 -13.43 -10.97
CA SER A 39 0.33 -12.31 -11.33
C SER A 39 0.38 -11.25 -10.25
N VAL A 40 0.54 -9.99 -10.63
CA VAL A 40 0.53 -8.86 -9.70
C VAL A 40 -0.72 -8.02 -9.91
N SER A 41 -1.39 -7.67 -8.82
CA SER A 41 -2.64 -6.91 -8.79
C SER A 41 -2.52 -5.68 -7.90
N VAL A 42 -3.42 -4.72 -8.13
CA VAL A 42 -3.57 -3.50 -7.32
C VAL A 42 -5.03 -3.43 -6.90
N GLU A 43 -5.28 -3.25 -5.59
CA GLU A 43 -6.62 -3.07 -5.01
C GLU A 43 -7.58 -4.26 -5.25
N VAL A 44 -7.04 -5.49 -5.34
CA VAL A 44 -7.86 -6.72 -5.46
C VAL A 44 -8.11 -7.35 -4.11
N PHE A 45 -7.05 -7.67 -3.37
CA PHE A 45 -7.14 -8.24 -2.01
C PHE A 45 -6.23 -7.53 -0.99
N ASP A 46 -5.40 -6.61 -1.45
CA ASP A 46 -4.65 -5.62 -0.66
C ASP A 46 -4.24 -4.46 -1.60
N ASP A 47 -3.51 -3.46 -1.10
CA ASP A 47 -2.95 -2.36 -1.90
C ASP A 47 -2.20 -2.90 -3.13
N VAL A 48 -1.35 -3.91 -2.90
CA VAL A 48 -0.72 -4.73 -3.94
C VAL A 48 -0.82 -6.19 -3.54
N GLY A 49 -1.16 -7.04 -4.50
CA GLY A 49 -1.24 -8.48 -4.30
C GLY A 49 -0.42 -9.25 -5.32
N VAL A 50 0.30 -10.29 -4.90
CA VAL A 50 0.93 -11.26 -5.81
C VAL A 50 0.24 -12.60 -5.67
N GLU A 51 -0.12 -13.23 -6.79
CA GLU A 51 -0.64 -14.58 -6.85
C GLU A 51 0.36 -15.48 -7.57
N HIS A 52 0.69 -16.61 -6.96
CA HIS A 52 1.66 -17.57 -7.49
C HIS A 52 0.97 -18.79 -8.13
N PRO A 53 1.65 -19.50 -9.06
CA PRO A 53 1.09 -20.69 -9.71
C PRO A 53 0.74 -21.85 -8.77
N ASP A 54 1.38 -21.93 -7.59
CA ASP A 54 1.09 -22.94 -6.57
C ASP A 54 -0.12 -22.56 -5.68
N GLY A 55 -0.74 -21.41 -5.94
CA GLY A 55 -1.88 -20.89 -5.21
C GLY A 55 -1.52 -20.08 -3.97
N SER A 56 -0.23 -19.95 -3.63
CA SER A 56 0.21 -19.04 -2.57
C SER A 56 0.04 -17.57 -2.98
N ARG A 57 -0.11 -16.69 -1.98
CA ARG A 57 -0.36 -15.26 -2.20
C ARG A 57 0.50 -14.38 -1.31
N ASP A 58 0.89 -13.22 -1.83
CA ASP A 58 1.48 -12.14 -1.03
C ASP A 58 0.48 -10.98 -0.95
N ALA A 59 0.00 -10.67 0.26
CA ALA A 59 -0.86 -9.52 0.55
C ALA A 59 -0.01 -8.37 1.11
N ILE A 60 0.12 -7.30 0.34
CA ILE A 60 1.07 -6.23 0.62
C ILE A 60 0.35 -4.91 0.84
N GLN A 61 0.38 -4.44 2.09
CA GLN A 61 -0.15 -3.14 2.48
C GLN A 61 0.94 -2.06 2.39
N LEU A 62 0.66 -1.00 1.65
CA LEU A 62 1.53 0.15 1.49
C LEU A 62 1.09 1.33 2.36
N LYS A 63 2.05 1.96 3.02
CA LYS A 63 1.80 3.21 3.74
C LYS A 63 2.81 4.28 3.38
N SER A 64 2.30 5.38 2.84
CA SER A 64 3.03 6.65 2.82
C SER A 64 2.91 7.28 4.21
N ALA A 65 4.03 7.39 4.92
CA ALA A 65 4.01 7.96 6.27
C ALA A 65 5.16 8.95 6.44
N LEU A 66 4.81 10.24 6.42
CA LEU A 66 5.68 11.36 6.78
C LEU A 66 5.99 11.41 8.29
N SER A 67 5.34 10.57 9.10
CA SER A 67 5.49 10.62 10.54
C SER A 67 6.67 9.75 11.01
N ASN A 68 7.54 10.36 11.83
CA ASN A 68 8.62 9.68 12.55
C ASN A 68 8.12 8.82 13.73
N ARG A 69 6.82 8.53 13.80
CA ARG A 69 6.26 7.67 14.85
C ARG A 69 6.67 6.21 14.61
N ASN A 70 6.85 5.48 15.71
CA ASN A 70 7.10 4.04 15.68
C ASN A 70 5.91 3.32 15.00
N PRO A 71 6.10 2.71 13.81
CA PRO A 71 5.02 2.10 13.04
C PRO A 71 4.51 0.79 13.66
N VAL A 72 5.26 0.21 14.60
CA VAL A 72 4.92 -1.08 15.26
C VAL A 72 4.60 -0.92 16.75
N SER A 73 4.05 0.24 17.13
CA SER A 73 3.66 0.51 18.52
C SER A 73 2.19 0.13 18.80
N ASN A 74 1.84 -0.07 20.08
CA ASN A 74 0.44 -0.27 20.51
C ASN A 74 -0.50 0.89 20.14
N LYS A 75 0.05 2.07 19.78
CA LYS A 75 -0.70 3.24 19.34
C LYS A 75 -0.70 3.44 17.82
N ALA A 76 -0.08 2.52 17.07
CA ALA A 76 -0.05 2.57 15.61
C ALA A 76 -1.40 2.09 15.04
N ILE A 77 -2.39 2.99 15.07
CA ILE A 77 -3.78 2.70 14.63
C ILE A 77 -3.80 2.04 13.25
N ASP A 78 -2.95 2.51 12.34
CA ASP A 78 -2.89 2.01 10.98
C ASP A 78 -2.42 0.56 10.88
N LEU A 79 -1.40 0.17 11.66
CA LEU A 79 -0.95 -1.22 11.73
C LEU A 79 -2.08 -2.12 12.24
N TRP A 80 -2.73 -1.74 13.34
CA TRP A 80 -3.80 -2.53 13.94
C TRP A 80 -5.01 -2.64 13.02
N LYS A 81 -5.30 -1.61 12.21
CA LYS A 81 -6.34 -1.68 11.17
C LYS A 81 -5.97 -2.65 10.05
N THR A 82 -4.73 -2.62 9.56
CA THR A 82 -4.26 -3.58 8.55
C THR A 82 -4.36 -5.01 9.07
N MET A 83 -3.88 -5.28 10.29
CA MET A 83 -4.02 -6.60 10.92
C MET A 83 -5.49 -7.03 11.07
N TYR A 84 -6.37 -6.12 11.45
CA TYR A 84 -7.80 -6.41 11.55
C TYR A 84 -8.42 -6.75 10.19
N ASN A 85 -8.08 -6.00 9.13
CA ASN A 85 -8.57 -6.27 7.79
C ASN A 85 -8.08 -7.62 7.26
N TRP A 86 -6.81 -7.97 7.46
CA TRP A 86 -6.28 -9.28 7.08
C TRP A 86 -6.93 -10.43 7.84
N MET A 87 -7.18 -10.25 9.14
CA MET A 87 -7.94 -11.22 9.93
C MET A 87 -9.35 -11.41 9.38
N LEU A 88 -10.04 -10.31 9.01
CA LEU A 88 -11.36 -10.38 8.41
C LEU A 88 -11.34 -11.07 7.04
N SER A 89 -10.38 -10.76 6.17
CA SER A 89 -10.19 -11.44 4.87
C SER A 89 -9.91 -12.93 5.04
N ALA A 90 -9.22 -13.33 6.11
CA ALA A 90 -9.06 -14.74 6.44
C ALA A 90 -10.36 -15.39 6.92
N GLU A 91 -11.11 -14.73 7.81
CA GLU A 91 -12.41 -15.23 8.29
C GLU A 91 -13.46 -15.38 7.17
N THR A 92 -13.42 -14.50 6.15
CA THR A 92 -14.33 -14.56 5.00
C THR A 92 -13.89 -15.53 3.91
N GLY A 93 -12.67 -16.09 4.02
CA GLY A 93 -12.08 -16.99 3.02
C GLY A 93 -11.54 -16.28 1.77
N GLU A 94 -11.37 -14.96 1.81
CA GLU A 94 -10.72 -14.19 0.74
C GLU A 94 -9.21 -14.48 0.68
N LEU A 95 -8.58 -14.62 1.85
CA LEU A 95 -7.18 -15.02 2.01
C LEU A 95 -7.09 -16.31 2.82
N ASP A 96 -6.26 -17.26 2.39
CA ASP A 96 -5.93 -18.43 3.20
C ASP A 96 -4.75 -18.07 4.11
N PRO A 97 -4.94 -17.99 5.44
CA PRO A 97 -3.89 -17.56 6.36
C PRO A 97 -2.67 -18.49 6.40
N GLU A 98 -2.84 -19.76 6.00
CA GLU A 98 -1.73 -20.74 5.95
C GLU A 98 -0.95 -20.65 4.63
N ASN A 99 -1.53 -20.03 3.60
CA ASN A 99 -0.96 -19.93 2.26
C ASN A 99 -0.82 -18.47 1.78
N THR A 100 -0.90 -17.51 2.71
CA THR A 100 -0.74 -16.08 2.43
C THR A 100 0.40 -15.51 3.25
N LYS A 101 1.33 -14.85 2.58
CA LYS A 101 2.36 -14.02 3.18
C LYS A 101 1.82 -12.60 3.33
N TYR A 102 1.96 -12.03 4.51
CA TYR A 102 1.45 -10.70 4.82
C TYR A 102 2.60 -9.71 5.01
N GLU A 103 2.61 -8.63 4.22
CA GLU A 103 3.67 -7.62 4.26
C GLU A 103 3.12 -6.21 4.50
N THR A 104 3.76 -5.47 5.41
CA THR A 104 3.49 -4.04 5.57
C THR A 104 4.71 -3.23 5.17
N MET A 105 4.54 -2.29 4.26
CA MET A 105 5.61 -1.44 3.75
C MET A 105 5.39 0.01 4.18
N LYS A 106 6.35 0.56 4.92
CA LYS A 106 6.42 2.01 5.16
C LYS A 106 7.37 2.63 4.14
N LYS A 107 6.85 3.38 3.16
CA LYS A 107 7.71 4.23 2.32
C LYS A 107 7.80 5.62 2.94
N SER A 108 9.02 5.98 3.31
CA SER A 108 9.37 7.36 3.64
C SER A 108 9.42 8.15 2.34
N LEU A 109 8.65 9.23 2.30
CA LEU A 109 8.75 10.29 1.28
C LEU A 109 9.98 11.16 1.54
#